data_AF-A0A293MTG8-F1
#
_entry.id   AF-A0A293MTG8-F1
#
_cell.length_a   1.000
_cell.length_b   1.000
_cell.length_c   1.000
_cell.angle_alpha   90.00
_cell.angle_beta   90.00
_cell.angle_gamma   90.00
#
_symmetry.space_group_name_H-M   'P 1'
#
loop_
_entity.id
_entity.type
_entity.pdbx_description
1 polymer ?
#
loop_
_entity_poly.entity_id
_entity_poly.type
_entity_poly.pdbx_seq_one_letter_code
_entity_poly.pdbx_strand_id
1 'polypeptide(L)'
;MYGGCKGNLNNFETFTECARVCEGESRKFGPKVSPRNLIATELRAGPAQESDVCKLPKEKGPCKAYLRNLIATELRAGPAQESDVCNLPKDKGPCLAYLPRYYYDSDEGVCKEFIYGGC
;
A
#
# COMPACT_ATOMS: atom_id res chain seq x y z
N MET A 1 25.22 8.50 -25.14
CA MET A 1 25.15 7.33 -24.24
C MET A 1 24.27 7.70 -23.07
N TYR A 2 23.08 7.11 -22.98
CA TYR A 2 22.15 7.39 -21.87
C TYR A 2 22.38 6.33 -20.78
N GLY A 3 23.06 6.71 -19.70
CA GLY A 3 23.12 5.92 -18.47
C GLY A 3 21.75 5.96 -17.80
N GLY A 4 20.94 4.94 -18.03
CA GLY A 4 19.57 4.81 -17.54
C GLY A 4 19.50 4.81 -16.02
N CYS A 5 18.45 5.43 -15.49
CA CYS A 5 18.28 5.68 -14.07
C CYS A 5 18.02 4.40 -13.26
N LYS A 6 18.88 4.21 -12.24
CA LYS A 6 18.67 3.80 -10.84
C LYS A 6 17.88 2.51 -10.57
N GLY A 7 18.46 1.67 -9.70
CA GLY A 7 17.79 0.55 -9.07
C GLY A 7 16.40 0.89 -8.53
N ASN A 8 15.56 -0.14 -8.42
CA ASN A 8 14.16 0.04 -8.09
C ASN A 8 13.89 0.21 -6.57
N LEU A 9 12.61 0.36 -6.23
CA LEU A 9 12.15 0.69 -4.87
C LEU A 9 12.12 -0.49 -3.90
N ASN A 10 12.28 -1.75 -4.34
CA ASN A 10 12.37 -2.92 -3.46
C ASN A 10 13.77 -3.01 -2.85
N ASN A 11 14.13 -1.96 -2.12
CA ASN A 11 15.46 -1.66 -1.63
C ASN A 11 15.35 -0.82 -0.36
N PHE A 12 15.29 -1.51 0.78
CA PHE A 12 15.12 -0.94 2.10
C PHE A 12 16.45 -0.96 2.86
N GLU A 13 16.66 0.01 3.74
CA GLU A 13 17.92 0.09 4.51
C GLU A 13 17.94 -0.93 5.65
N THR A 14 16.77 -1.24 6.22
CA THR A 14 16.65 -2.15 7.36
C THR A 14 15.60 -3.23 7.12
N PHE A 15 15.78 -4.37 7.79
CA PHE A 15 14.79 -5.45 7.77
C PHE A 15 13.41 -4.97 8.23
N THR A 16 13.36 -4.20 9.34
CA THR A 16 12.10 -3.71 9.91
C THR A 16 11.35 -2.79 8.94
N GLU A 17 12.07 -1.97 8.18
CA GLU A 17 11.46 -1.14 7.14
C GLU A 17 10.82 -2.01 6.06
N CYS A 18 11.58 -2.99 5.53
CA CYS A 18 11.06 -3.94 4.55
C CYS A 18 9.83 -4.69 5.08
N ALA A 19 9.91 -5.25 6.29
CA ALA A 19 8.84 -6.04 6.89
C ALA A 19 7.58 -5.20 7.13
N ARG A 20 7.73 -3.97 7.63
CA ARG A 20 6.61 -3.04 7.83
C ARG A 20 5.94 -2.67 6.51
N VAL A 21 6.70 -2.54 5.42
CA VAL A 21 6.18 -2.15 4.12
C VAL A 21 5.55 -3.35 3.37
N CYS A 22 6.15 -4.54 3.47
CA CYS A 22 5.82 -5.67 2.59
C CYS A 22 5.31 -6.94 3.28
N GLU A 23 5.68 -7.20 4.54
CA GLU A 23 5.24 -8.37 5.30
C GLU A 23 3.93 -8.14 6.09
N GLY A 24 3.28 -6.98 5.93
CA GLY A 24 2.04 -6.64 6.63
C GLY A 24 0.93 -7.69 6.52
N GLU A 25 0.15 -7.86 7.60
CA GLU A 25 -0.80 -8.96 7.82
C GLU A 25 -1.87 -9.12 6.72
N SER A 26 -2.10 -8.10 5.89
CA SER A 26 -3.11 -8.10 4.82
C SER A 26 -2.73 -8.89 3.56
N ARG A 27 -1.48 -9.34 3.39
CA ARG A 27 -1.05 -10.07 2.17
C ARG A 27 -1.07 -11.59 2.28
N LYS A 28 -1.23 -12.14 3.49
CA LYS A 28 -1.32 -13.59 3.70
C LYS A 28 -2.71 -14.16 3.32
N PHE A 29 -3.65 -13.28 3.00
CA PHE A 29 -4.99 -13.62 2.53
C PHE A 29 -5.37 -12.78 1.30
N GLY A 30 -4.49 -12.70 0.31
CA GLY A 30 -4.96 -12.42 -1.05
C GLY A 30 -5.82 -13.61 -1.47
N PRO A 31 -7.13 -13.45 -1.76
CA PRO A 31 -7.90 -14.57 -2.26
C PRO A 31 -7.24 -14.98 -3.59
N LYS A 32 -6.70 -16.21 -3.64
CA LYS A 32 -6.38 -16.85 -4.92
C LYS A 32 -7.69 -17.13 -5.64
N VAL A 33 -8.37 -16.09 -6.13
CA VAL A 33 -9.49 -16.23 -7.05
C VAL A 33 -8.86 -16.61 -8.38
N SER A 34 -8.64 -17.92 -8.54
CA SER A 34 -8.69 -18.51 -9.86
C SER A 34 -10.08 -18.17 -10.44
N PRO A 35 -10.20 -17.69 -11.68
CA PRO A 35 -11.49 -17.39 -12.27
C PRO A 35 -12.27 -18.69 -12.46
N ARG A 36 -12.95 -19.15 -11.40
CA ARG A 36 -14.01 -20.15 -11.49
C ARG A 36 -15.30 -19.38 -11.77
N ASN A 37 -15.81 -19.59 -12.98
CA ASN A 37 -17.06 -19.09 -13.56
C ASN A 37 -18.12 -18.69 -12.52
N LEU A 38 -18.36 -17.39 -12.38
CA LEU A 38 -19.49 -16.85 -11.62
C LEU A 38 -20.77 -17.04 -12.45
N ILE A 39 -21.65 -17.93 -12.00
CA ILE A 39 -23.02 -18.02 -12.53
C ILE A 39 -23.87 -17.05 -11.71
N ALA A 40 -24.25 -15.92 -12.31
CA ALA A 40 -25.08 -14.91 -11.67
C ALA A 40 -26.51 -15.46 -11.48
N THR A 41 -26.94 -15.62 -10.23
CA THR A 41 -28.36 -15.83 -9.91
C THR A 41 -28.78 -14.78 -8.89
N GLU A 42 -29.85 -14.05 -9.23
CA GLU A 42 -30.23 -12.74 -8.70
C GLU A 42 -30.69 -12.76 -7.23
N LEU A 43 -30.13 -11.86 -6.39
CA LEU A 43 -30.71 -11.50 -5.09
C LEU A 43 -31.61 -10.26 -5.26
N ARG A 44 -32.89 -10.38 -4.90
CA ARG A 44 -33.90 -9.31 -5.00
C ARG A 44 -33.60 -8.16 -4.02
N ALA A 45 -33.57 -6.93 -4.52
CA ALA A 45 -33.47 -5.70 -3.73
C ALA A 45 -34.83 -5.31 -3.11
N GLY A 46 -34.85 -4.99 -1.81
CA GLY A 46 -35.97 -4.33 -1.14
C GLY A 46 -35.95 -2.80 -1.34
N PRO A 47 -37.02 -2.06 -0.98
CA PRO A 47 -37.04 -0.62 -1.18
C PRO A 47 -36.11 0.08 -0.19
N ALA A 48 -35.07 0.74 -0.69
CA ALA A 48 -34.28 1.69 0.08
C ALA A 48 -35.13 2.93 0.37
N GLN A 49 -35.36 3.26 1.64
CA GLN A 49 -35.83 4.60 2.00
C GLN A 49 -34.64 5.55 1.96
N GLU A 50 -34.55 6.29 0.86
CA GLU A 50 -33.52 7.27 0.59
C GLU A 50 -33.93 8.62 1.21
N SER A 51 -33.45 8.90 2.42
CA SER A 51 -33.48 10.25 2.95
C SER A 51 -32.25 10.99 2.44
N ASP A 52 -32.46 11.84 1.43
CA ASP A 52 -31.42 12.73 0.92
C ASP A 52 -30.86 13.58 2.05
N VAL A 53 -29.66 13.23 2.53
CA VAL A 53 -28.90 13.96 3.55
C VAL A 53 -28.71 15.44 3.17
N CYS A 54 -28.78 15.75 1.87
CA CYS A 54 -28.71 17.09 1.32
C CYS A 54 -29.95 17.98 1.57
N LYS A 55 -31.07 17.41 2.05
CA LYS A 55 -32.31 18.16 2.33
C LYS A 55 -32.46 18.60 3.79
N LEU A 56 -31.50 18.27 4.66
CA LEU A 56 -31.51 18.74 6.04
C LEU A 56 -31.06 20.21 6.14
N PRO A 57 -31.64 21.00 7.07
CA PRO A 57 -31.20 22.37 7.29
C PRO A 57 -29.74 22.40 7.74
N LYS A 58 -28.91 23.16 7.02
CA LYS A 58 -27.50 23.36 7.38
C LYS A 58 -27.43 24.30 8.59
N GLU A 59 -27.32 23.73 9.78
CA GLU A 59 -27.07 24.51 10.99
C GLU A 59 -25.69 25.16 10.92
N LYS A 60 -25.61 26.49 11.07
CA LYS A 60 -24.34 27.23 11.15
C LYS A 60 -23.76 27.10 12.56
N GLY A 61 -23.34 25.90 12.93
CA GLY A 61 -22.50 25.67 14.11
C GLY A 61 -21.01 25.80 13.76
N PRO A 62 -20.12 26.17 14.70
CA PRO A 62 -18.69 26.17 14.43
C PRO A 62 -18.25 24.73 14.13
N CYS A 63 -17.84 24.48 12.89
CA CYS A 63 -17.44 23.16 12.42
C CYS A 63 -16.07 22.79 12.99
N LYS A 64 -16.03 22.35 14.26
CA LYS A 64 -14.94 21.60 14.87
C LYS A 64 -15.38 21.02 16.22
N ALA A 65 -15.00 19.75 16.44
CA ALA A 65 -14.84 19.07 17.72
C ALA A 65 -15.99 18.15 18.21
N TYR A 66 -15.92 16.89 17.78
CA TYR A 66 -16.04 15.73 18.68
C TYR A 66 -15.27 14.58 17.98
N LEU A 67 -14.02 14.23 18.30
CA LEU A 67 -13.40 14.04 19.61
C LEU A 67 -11.94 14.54 19.66
N ARG A 68 -11.61 14.99 20.86
CA ARG A 68 -10.37 15.62 21.34
C ARG A 68 -9.17 14.65 21.43
N ASN A 69 -8.01 15.14 20.96
CA ASN A 69 -6.70 15.28 21.67
C ASN A 69 -5.93 13.99 22.05
N LEU A 70 -4.63 13.81 21.82
CA LEU A 70 -3.50 14.59 21.28
C LEU A 70 -2.65 13.59 20.45
N ILE A 71 -1.87 13.89 19.42
CA ILE A 71 -0.77 14.86 19.25
C ILE A 71 -0.52 14.91 17.72
N ALA A 72 -0.18 16.10 17.19
CA ALA A 72 0.55 16.40 15.94
C ALA A 72 0.57 15.32 14.84
N THR A 73 0.20 15.53 13.59
CA THR A 73 0.54 16.61 12.65
C THR A 73 0.01 16.13 11.29
N GLU A 74 -0.29 17.06 10.40
CA GLU A 74 -0.56 16.90 8.96
C GLU A 74 -0.44 15.49 8.33
N LEU A 75 -1.56 14.85 7.99
CA LEU A 75 -1.56 13.81 6.95
C LEU A 75 -2.69 14.08 5.96
N ARG A 76 -2.27 14.55 4.78
CA ARG A 76 -3.02 14.36 3.55
C ARG A 76 -3.24 12.85 3.40
N ALA A 77 -4.47 12.40 3.65
CA ALA A 77 -4.93 11.10 3.17
C ALA A 77 -5.03 11.19 1.63
N GLY A 78 -3.89 11.03 0.95
CA GLY A 78 -3.87 10.66 -0.45
C GLY A 78 -4.46 9.24 -0.59
N PRO A 79 -5.01 8.88 -1.76
CA PRO A 79 -5.47 7.52 -2.00
C PRO A 79 -4.31 6.56 -1.76
N ALA A 80 -4.61 5.39 -1.19
CA ALA A 80 -3.68 4.29 -0.98
C ALA A 80 -3.05 3.86 -2.32
N GLN A 81 -2.00 4.54 -2.74
CA GLN A 81 -1.04 4.01 -3.67
C GLN A 81 -0.11 3.13 -2.84
N GLU A 82 -0.65 1.99 -2.41
CA GLU A 82 0.14 0.89 -1.88
C GLU A 82 0.97 0.39 -3.07
N SER A 83 2.11 1.05 -3.25
CA SER A 83 2.94 0.89 -4.42
C SER A 83 3.37 -0.57 -4.51
N ASP A 84 3.37 -1.09 -5.73
CA ASP A 84 3.71 -2.47 -6.09
C ASP A 84 5.19 -2.83 -5.82
N VAL A 85 5.84 -2.08 -4.93
CA VAL A 85 7.26 -2.15 -4.56
C VAL A 85 7.65 -3.56 -4.16
N CYS A 86 6.82 -4.22 -3.36
CA CYS A 86 7.11 -5.56 -2.87
C CYS A 86 7.08 -6.63 -3.97
N ASN A 87 6.45 -6.37 -5.13
CA ASN A 87 6.45 -7.31 -6.24
C ASN A 87 7.55 -7.01 -7.27
N LEU A 88 8.33 -5.93 -7.07
CA LEU A 88 9.49 -5.66 -7.90
C LEU A 88 10.63 -6.64 -7.56
N PRO A 89 11.44 -7.06 -8.53
CA PRO A 89 12.63 -7.86 -8.24
C PRO A 89 13.65 -7.05 -7.43
N LYS A 90 14.57 -7.71 -6.73
CA LYS A 90 15.78 -7.02 -6.25
C LYS A 90 16.60 -6.50 -7.43
N ASP A 91 17.06 -5.25 -7.33
CA ASP A 91 17.90 -4.64 -8.36
C ASP A 91 19.18 -4.06 -7.75
N LYS A 92 20.31 -4.67 -8.10
CA LYS A 92 21.64 -4.19 -7.69
C LYS A 92 21.98 -2.88 -8.40
N GLY A 93 21.43 -2.63 -9.58
CA GLY A 93 21.80 -1.54 -10.46
C GLY A 93 23.23 -1.65 -11.01
N PRO A 94 23.64 -0.71 -11.87
CA PRO A 94 24.93 -0.77 -12.56
C PRO A 94 26.13 -0.32 -11.72
N CYS A 95 25.93 0.33 -10.57
CA CYS A 95 27.05 0.74 -9.73
C CYS A 95 27.68 -0.44 -8.96
N LEU A 96 28.90 -0.25 -8.47
CA LEU A 96 29.72 -1.31 -7.87
C LEU A 96 30.01 -1.10 -6.37
N ALA A 97 29.26 -0.24 -5.69
CA ALA A 97 29.37 -0.13 -4.24
C ALA A 97 28.89 -1.42 -3.56
N TYR A 98 29.36 -1.65 -2.33
CA TYR A 98 28.91 -2.74 -1.48
C TYR A 98 28.00 -2.16 -0.40
N LEU A 99 26.71 -2.03 -0.68
CA LEU A 99 25.72 -1.50 0.25
C LEU A 99 24.74 -2.61 0.64
N PRO A 100 24.85 -3.18 1.86
CA PRO A 100 23.85 -4.09 2.40
C PRO A 100 22.48 -3.43 2.47
N ARG A 101 21.47 -4.07 1.89
CA ARG A 101 20.07 -3.62 1.81
C ARG A 101 19.13 -4.80 1.95
N TYR A 102 17.85 -4.53 2.12
CA TYR A 102 16.79 -5.53 2.21
C TYR A 102 15.82 -5.38 1.04
N TYR A 103 15.32 -6.50 0.53
CA TYR A 103 14.24 -6.55 -0.45
C TYR A 103 13.21 -7.58 0.00
N TYR A 104 11.97 -7.41 -0.42
CA TYR A 104 10.93 -8.40 -0.22
C TYR A 104 10.98 -9.45 -1.32
N ASP A 105 11.10 -10.71 -0.93
CA ASP A 105 10.95 -11.86 -1.80
C ASP A 105 9.47 -12.27 -1.78
N SER A 106 8.74 -11.97 -2.86
CA SER A 106 7.31 -12.25 -2.97
C SER A 106 6.99 -13.73 -3.17
N ASP A 107 7.94 -14.52 -3.65
CA ASP A 107 7.78 -15.96 -3.82
C ASP A 107 7.80 -16.68 -2.46
N GLU A 108 8.71 -16.27 -1.58
CA GLU A 108 8.80 -16.80 -0.21
C GLU A 108 7.97 -16.00 0.82
N GLY A 109 7.54 -14.80 0.44
CA GLY A 109 6.77 -13.90 1.28
C GLY A 109 7.56 -13.35 2.47
N VAL A 110 8.87 -13.16 2.32
CA VAL A 110 9.79 -12.71 3.37
C VAL A 110 10.83 -11.70 2.88
N CYS A 111 11.25 -10.79 3.75
CA CYS A 111 12.32 -9.84 3.52
C CYS A 111 13.70 -10.50 3.66
N LYS A 112 14.58 -10.29 2.67
CA LYS A 112 15.92 -10.86 2.59
C LYS A 112 16.97 -9.79 2.32
N GLU A 113 18.20 -10.03 2.75
CA GLU A 113 19.34 -9.14 2.46
C GLU A 113 19.84 -9.31 1.01
N PHE A 114 20.32 -8.22 0.42
CA PHE A 114 21.07 -8.21 -0.84
C PHE A 114 22.08 -7.05 -0.88
N ILE A 115 23.02 -7.11 -1.83
CA ILE A 115 24.01 -6.03 -2.04
C ILE A 115 23.53 -5.11 -3.15
N TYR A 116 23.23 -3.86 -2.79
CA TYR A 116 22.91 -2.79 -3.72
C TYR A 116 24.18 -2.08 -4.18
N GLY A 117 24.27 -1.81 -5.49
CA GLY A 117 25.41 -1.19 -6.15
C GLY A 117 25.55 0.30 -5.87
N GLY A 118 24.53 0.97 -5.34
CA GLY A 118 24.52 2.42 -5.06
C GLY A 118 23.90 3.29 -6.16
N CYS A 119 23.69 2.69 -7.33
CA CYS A 119 22.83 3.11 -8.43
C CYS A 119 22.44 1.82 -9.17
#